data_AF-A0A7I6N0K0-F1
#
_entry.id   AF-A0A7I6N0K0-F1
#
_cell.length_a   1.000
_cell.length_b   1.000
_cell.length_c   1.000
_cell.angle_alpha   90.00
_cell.angle_beta   90.00
_cell.angle_gamma   90.00
#
_symmetry.space_group_name_H-M   'P 1'
#
loop_
_entity.id
_entity.type
_entity.pdbx_description
1 polymer ?
#
loop_
_entity_poly.entity_id
_entity_poly.type
_entity_poly.pdbx_seq_one_letter_code
_entity_poly.pdbx_strand_id
1 'polypeptide(L)'
;PHALEARMARSYPLTTKYLAMFPDGLMGVVARGVAFCASSLMAVLLAISLMEESVLLETTWRGHQLIWYMTVATVAFVWGRSFGAENPDKSPFLLDGDCEEAMLQISAETHYFPRAWRGQCHLYDIRDAFLALFPTKMYLLFHECLSVIMTPYVLCVALPNATRELLLFIRAHTLVLPHVGAVCRYAEFDFEEYGPDAKMEASFINFK
;
A
#
# COMPACT_ATOMS: atom_id res chain seq x y z
N PRO A 1 5.87 -1.78 -18.89
CA PRO A 1 5.81 -0.84 -17.74
C PRO A 1 4.56 0.05 -17.77
N HIS A 2 4.38 0.88 -18.81
CA HIS A 2 3.24 1.82 -18.90
C HIS A 2 1.84 1.16 -18.87
N ALA A 3 1.68 -0.02 -19.50
CA ALA A 3 0.40 -0.74 -19.50
C ALA A 3 -0.02 -1.21 -18.11
N LEU A 4 0.94 -1.63 -17.27
CA LEU A 4 0.68 -2.02 -15.90
C LEU A 4 0.34 -0.79 -15.05
N GLU A 5 1.12 0.28 -15.17
CA GLU A 5 0.87 1.55 -14.45
C GLU A 5 -0.51 2.13 -14.77
N ALA A 6 -0.93 2.10 -16.04
CA ALA A 6 -2.25 2.55 -16.45
C ALA A 6 -3.37 1.75 -15.78
N ARG A 7 -3.24 0.43 -15.70
CA ARG A 7 -4.20 -0.47 -15.02
C ARG A 7 -4.24 -0.20 -13.51
N MET A 8 -3.07 -0.07 -12.89
CA MET A 8 -2.96 0.26 -11.45
C MET A 8 -3.60 1.63 -11.15
N ALA A 9 -3.35 2.64 -11.98
CA ALA A 9 -3.94 3.97 -11.84
C ALA A 9 -5.47 3.96 -11.96
N ARG A 10 -6.03 3.16 -12.89
CA ARG A 10 -7.49 2.97 -13.03
C ARG A 10 -8.11 2.23 -11.84
N SER A 11 -7.40 1.24 -11.29
CA SER A 11 -7.87 0.47 -10.14
C SER A 11 -7.86 1.27 -8.83
N TYR A 12 -6.97 2.27 -8.69
CA TYR A 12 -6.81 3.05 -7.46
C TYR A 12 -8.12 3.67 -6.92
N PRO A 13 -8.90 4.45 -7.70
CA PRO A 13 -10.16 5.00 -7.21
C PRO A 13 -11.19 3.91 -6.85
N LEU A 14 -11.22 2.77 -7.55
CA LEU A 14 -12.11 1.65 -7.24
C LEU A 14 -11.72 1.00 -5.90
N THR A 15 -10.43 0.78 -5.69
CA THR A 15 -9.87 0.26 -4.45
C THR A 15 -10.19 1.16 -3.26
N THR A 16 -10.04 2.48 -3.40
CA THR A 16 -10.38 3.42 -2.31
C THR A 16 -11.87 3.42 -1.98
N LYS A 17 -12.75 3.18 -2.96
CA LYS A 17 -14.20 3.02 -2.73
C LYS A 17 -14.49 1.73 -1.97
N TYR A 18 -13.90 0.60 -2.37
CA TYR A 18 -14.06 -0.68 -1.66
C TYR A 18 -13.60 -0.59 -0.20
N LEU A 19 -12.42 -0.04 0.05
CA LEU A 19 -11.89 0.11 1.42
C LEU A 19 -12.75 1.05 2.28
N ALA A 20 -13.39 2.05 1.68
CA ALA A 20 -14.31 2.96 2.39
C ALA A 20 -15.65 2.31 2.80
N MET A 21 -15.99 1.13 2.25
CA MET A 21 -17.18 0.37 2.69
C MET A 21 -16.98 -0.26 4.06
N PHE A 22 -15.73 -0.46 4.49
CA PHE A 22 -15.42 -1.02 5.80
C PHE A 22 -15.34 0.09 6.84
N PRO A 23 -16.01 -0.06 8.00
CA PRO A 23 -15.88 0.91 9.06
C PRO A 23 -14.47 0.88 9.66
N ASP A 24 -14.05 2.05 10.15
CA ASP A 24 -12.75 2.22 10.80
C ASP A 24 -12.59 1.27 11.99
N GLY A 25 -11.45 0.58 12.04
CA GLY A 25 -11.04 -0.18 13.22
C GLY A 25 -10.59 0.72 14.37
N LEU A 26 -10.24 0.11 15.50
CA LEU A 26 -9.73 0.79 16.70
C LEU A 26 -8.59 1.78 16.40
N MET A 27 -7.67 1.41 15.51
CA MET A 27 -6.56 2.28 15.09
C MET A 27 -7.05 3.58 14.45
N GLY A 28 -8.11 3.54 13.64
CA GLY A 28 -8.67 4.73 13.01
C GLY A 28 -9.31 5.69 14.01
N VAL A 29 -9.95 5.15 15.06
CA VAL A 29 -10.54 5.95 16.16
C VAL A 29 -9.44 6.65 16.96
N VAL A 30 -8.39 5.91 17.35
CA VAL A 30 -7.24 6.48 18.08
C VAL A 30 -6.54 7.55 17.24
N ALA A 31 -6.31 7.29 15.96
CA ALA A 31 -5.66 8.23 15.04
C ALA A 31 -6.45 9.55 14.92
N ARG A 32 -7.79 9.47 14.84
CA ARG A 32 -8.66 10.66 14.85
C ARG A 32 -8.59 11.42 16.18
N GLY A 33 -8.56 10.71 17.32
CA GLY A 33 -8.39 11.33 18.63
C GLY A 33 -7.07 12.09 18.76
N VAL A 34 -5.96 11.46 18.35
CA VAL A 34 -4.63 12.10 18.34
C VAL A 34 -4.61 13.30 17.40
N ALA A 35 -5.16 13.17 16.19
CA ALA A 35 -5.22 14.28 15.24
C ALA A 35 -6.03 15.46 15.79
N PHE A 36 -7.13 15.21 16.50
CA PHE A 36 -7.94 16.25 17.13
C PHE A 36 -7.20 16.96 18.28
N CYS A 37 -6.56 16.19 19.18
CA CYS A 37 -5.76 16.78 20.26
C CYS A 37 -4.59 17.61 19.71
N ALA A 38 -3.85 17.06 18.74
CA ALA A 38 -2.73 17.74 18.11
C ALA A 38 -3.15 19.02 17.36
N SER A 39 -4.28 18.98 16.63
CA SER A 39 -4.79 20.16 15.93
C SER A 39 -5.25 21.26 16.89
N SER A 40 -5.87 20.89 18.02
CA SER A 40 -6.28 21.86 19.05
C SER A 40 -5.09 22.59 19.67
N LEU A 41 -4.01 21.86 19.99
CA LEU A 41 -2.76 22.44 20.50
C LEU A 41 -2.10 23.34 19.45
N MET A 42 -2.04 22.87 18.20
CA MET A 42 -1.48 23.62 17.08
C MET A 42 -2.27 24.92 16.83
N ALA A 43 -3.60 24.87 16.89
CA ALA A 43 -4.45 26.04 16.69
C ALA A 43 -4.23 27.10 17.77
N VAL A 44 -4.09 26.70 19.04
CA VAL A 44 -3.79 27.62 20.14
C VAL A 44 -2.41 28.27 19.95
N LEU A 45 -1.38 27.47 19.64
CA LEU A 45 -0.02 27.99 19.40
C LEU A 45 0.02 28.93 18.20
N LEU A 46 -0.72 28.61 17.14
CA LEU A 46 -0.81 29.45 15.95
C LEU A 46 -1.57 30.76 16.24
N ALA A 47 -2.63 30.73 17.04
CA ALA A 47 -3.32 31.94 17.48
C ALA A 47 -2.42 32.87 18.31
N ILE A 48 -1.60 32.31 19.19
CA ILE A 48 -0.59 33.07 19.95
C ILE A 48 0.45 33.66 18.99
N SER A 49 0.91 32.87 18.00
CA SER A 49 1.85 33.33 16.98
C SER A 49 1.35 34.54 16.19
N LEU A 50 0.05 34.60 15.91
CA LEU A 50 -0.57 35.69 15.15
C LEU A 50 -0.67 36.98 15.95
N MET A 51 -0.74 36.88 17.28
CA MET A 51 -0.74 38.07 18.15
C MET A 51 0.68 38.62 18.26
N GLU A 52 1.66 37.75 18.50
CA GLU A 52 3.04 38.16 18.69
C GLU A 52 4.01 37.04 18.28
N GLU A 53 4.78 37.27 17.21
CA GLU A 53 5.66 36.25 16.63
C GLU A 53 6.84 35.89 17.55
N SER A 54 7.34 36.85 18.34
CA SER A 54 8.49 36.67 19.24
C SER A 54 8.20 35.65 20.34
N VAL A 55 6.93 35.49 20.75
CA VAL A 55 6.54 34.53 21.78
C VAL A 55 6.88 33.10 21.37
N LEU A 56 6.86 32.78 20.08
CA LEU A 56 7.09 31.42 19.58
C LEU A 56 8.57 31.01 19.57
N LEU A 57 9.46 31.99 19.33
CA LEU A 57 10.90 31.77 19.25
C LEU A 57 11.61 31.99 20.59
N GLU A 58 11.18 32.99 21.37
CA GLU A 58 11.90 33.43 22.57
C GLU A 58 11.39 32.75 23.84
N THR A 59 10.12 32.37 23.88
CA THR A 59 9.55 31.74 25.08
C THR A 59 10.02 30.29 25.18
N THR A 60 10.70 29.97 26.27
CA THR A 60 11.14 28.60 26.57
C THR A 60 10.22 27.96 27.60
N TRP A 61 9.60 26.85 27.24
CA TRP A 61 8.79 26.02 28.15
C TRP A 61 9.48 24.68 28.37
N ARG A 62 9.75 24.32 29.64
CA ARG A 62 10.48 23.10 30.03
C ARG A 62 11.80 22.90 29.26
N GLY A 63 12.50 23.99 28.95
CA GLY A 63 13.79 23.95 28.25
C GLY A 63 13.72 23.84 26.73
N HIS A 64 12.54 23.83 26.13
CA HIS A 64 12.35 23.85 24.67
C HIS A 64 11.57 25.11 24.24
N GLN A 65 11.88 25.61 23.06
CA GLN A 65 11.13 26.72 22.43
C GLN A 65 9.72 26.27 22.08
N LEU A 66 8.74 27.19 22.07
CA LEU A 66 7.36 26.88 21.67
C LEU A 66 7.27 26.28 20.25
N ILE A 67 8.20 26.66 19.35
CA ILE A 67 8.28 26.08 18.01
C ILE A 67 8.50 24.57 18.01
N TRP A 68 9.22 24.04 19.00
CA TRP A 68 9.44 22.60 19.11
C TRP A 68 8.13 21.86 19.41
N TYR A 69 7.27 22.41 20.27
CA TYR A 69 5.95 21.82 20.53
C TYR A 69 5.03 21.94 19.32
N MET A 70 5.12 23.04 18.56
CA MET A 70 4.39 23.18 17.30
C MET A 70 4.83 22.14 16.28
N THR A 71 6.12 21.92 16.08
CA THR A 71 6.61 20.90 15.11
C THR A 71 6.19 19.50 15.52
N VAL A 72 6.29 19.15 16.81
CA VAL A 72 5.83 17.86 17.33
C VAL A 72 4.32 17.70 17.15
N ALA A 73 3.52 18.74 17.42
CA ALA A 73 2.07 18.71 17.19
C ALA A 73 1.73 18.53 15.70
N THR A 74 2.44 19.21 14.80
CA THR A 74 2.25 19.06 13.35
C THR A 74 2.59 17.64 12.89
N VAL A 75 3.69 17.06 13.36
CA VAL A 75 4.06 15.67 13.04
C VAL A 75 3.00 14.69 13.54
N ALA A 76 2.55 14.85 14.80
CA ALA A 76 1.49 14.01 15.37
C ALA A 76 0.15 14.15 14.61
N PHE A 77 -0.17 15.36 14.14
CA PHE A 77 -1.34 15.63 13.33
C PHE A 77 -1.29 14.97 11.95
N VAL A 78 -0.17 15.12 11.24
CA VAL A 78 0.05 14.47 9.93
C VAL A 78 0.02 12.95 10.06
N TRP A 79 0.65 12.43 11.12
CA TRP A 79 0.62 11.00 11.43
C TRP A 79 -0.83 10.52 11.68
N GLY A 80 -1.57 11.19 12.56
CA GLY A 80 -2.97 10.83 12.84
C GLY A 80 -3.88 10.91 11.60
N ARG A 81 -3.68 11.92 10.74
CA ARG A 81 -4.37 12.06 9.45
C ARG A 81 -4.04 10.95 8.46
N SER A 82 -2.82 10.42 8.49
CA SER A 82 -2.39 9.38 7.54
C SER A 82 -2.87 7.98 7.91
N PHE A 83 -3.13 7.72 9.21
CA PHE A 83 -3.68 6.45 9.70
C PHE A 83 -5.21 6.45 9.84
N GLY A 84 -5.83 7.60 10.11
CA GLY A 84 -7.27 7.75 10.05
C GLY A 84 -7.74 7.78 8.60
N ALA A 85 -8.73 6.99 8.23
CA ALA A 85 -9.26 6.99 6.87
C ALA A 85 -9.66 8.42 6.44
N GLU A 86 -9.15 8.86 5.30
CA GLU A 86 -9.26 10.22 4.76
C GLU A 86 -10.69 10.65 4.34
N ASN A 87 -11.76 9.94 4.70
CA ASN A 87 -13.10 10.26 4.23
C ASN A 87 -14.12 10.42 5.36
N PRO A 88 -14.14 11.57 6.05
CA PRO A 88 -15.28 11.94 6.92
C PRO A 88 -16.61 12.04 6.16
N ASP A 89 -16.58 12.19 4.83
CA ASP A 89 -17.77 12.39 3.98
C ASP A 89 -18.40 11.09 3.45
N LYS A 90 -17.81 9.92 3.72
CA LYS A 90 -18.32 8.63 3.24
C LYS A 90 -18.59 7.73 4.43
N SER A 91 -19.71 7.98 5.11
CA SER A 91 -20.19 7.00 6.09
C SER A 91 -20.39 5.67 5.36
N PRO A 92 -19.90 4.53 5.89
CA PRO A 92 -20.04 3.23 5.25
C PRO A 92 -21.51 2.86 4.99
N PHE A 93 -22.43 3.43 5.77
CA PHE A 93 -23.88 3.28 5.63
C PHE A 93 -24.52 4.04 4.46
N LEU A 94 -23.80 4.93 3.78
CA LEU A 94 -24.27 5.67 2.58
C LEU A 94 -23.75 5.07 1.28
N LEU A 95 -22.79 4.16 1.35
CA LEU A 95 -22.38 3.35 0.21
C LEU A 95 -23.30 2.14 0.14
N ASP A 96 -24.45 2.29 -0.53
CA ASP A 96 -25.29 1.18 -1.01
C ASP A 96 -24.53 0.42 -2.12
N GLY A 97 -23.43 -0.24 -1.75
CA GLY A 97 -22.55 -0.94 -2.67
C GLY A 97 -22.30 -2.36 -2.22
N ASP A 98 -22.55 -3.32 -3.11
CA ASP A 98 -22.14 -4.69 -2.88
C ASP A 98 -20.61 -4.78 -2.91
N CYS A 99 -20.01 -5.25 -1.81
CA CYS A 99 -18.55 -5.43 -1.70
C CYS A 99 -18.04 -6.39 -2.78
N GLU A 100 -18.87 -7.34 -3.23
CA GLU A 100 -18.51 -8.26 -4.29
C GLU A 100 -18.45 -7.56 -5.65
N GLU A 101 -19.40 -6.68 -5.96
CA GLU A 101 -19.38 -5.89 -7.20
C GLU A 101 -18.17 -4.94 -7.23
N ALA A 102 -17.85 -4.29 -6.11
CA ALA A 102 -16.68 -3.43 -6.02
C ALA A 102 -15.37 -4.21 -6.25
N MET A 103 -15.25 -5.41 -5.67
CA MET A 103 -14.09 -6.28 -5.89
C MET A 103 -14.02 -6.79 -7.34
N LEU A 104 -15.18 -7.09 -7.96
CA LEU A 104 -15.24 -7.47 -9.37
C LEU A 104 -14.73 -6.35 -10.28
N GLN A 105 -15.13 -5.10 -10.04
CA GLN A 105 -14.63 -3.95 -10.78
C GLN A 105 -13.11 -3.76 -10.62
N ILE A 106 -12.58 -3.95 -9.40
CA ILE A 106 -11.12 -3.92 -9.15
C ILE A 106 -10.43 -5.05 -9.91
N SER A 107 -10.99 -6.26 -9.85
CA SER A 107 -10.41 -7.43 -10.53
C SER A 107 -10.44 -7.31 -12.05
N ALA A 108 -11.40 -6.58 -12.61
CA ALA A 108 -11.46 -6.30 -14.03
C ALA A 108 -10.25 -5.46 -14.50
N GLU A 109 -9.70 -4.60 -13.64
CA GLU A 109 -8.49 -3.82 -13.95
C GLU A 109 -7.21 -4.56 -13.55
N THR A 110 -7.17 -5.21 -12.38
CA THR A 110 -5.96 -5.87 -11.85
C THR A 110 -5.74 -7.29 -12.40
N HIS A 111 -6.78 -7.91 -12.95
CA HIS A 111 -6.82 -9.31 -13.40
C HIS A 111 -6.43 -10.32 -12.30
N TYR A 112 -6.58 -9.93 -11.04
CA TYR A 112 -6.27 -10.76 -9.89
C TYR A 112 -7.49 -10.88 -8.99
N PHE A 113 -8.07 -12.09 -8.93
CA PHE A 113 -9.17 -12.40 -8.01
C PHE A 113 -9.10 -13.85 -7.54
N PRO A 114 -8.47 -14.10 -6.37
CA PRO A 114 -8.38 -15.43 -5.77
C PRO A 114 -9.75 -16.07 -5.59
N ARG A 115 -9.85 -17.38 -5.88
CA ARG A 115 -11.12 -18.13 -5.70
C ARG A 115 -11.62 -18.08 -4.25
N ALA A 116 -10.71 -18.02 -3.28
CA ALA A 116 -11.03 -17.94 -1.86
C ALA A 116 -11.75 -16.64 -1.45
N TRP A 117 -11.68 -15.59 -2.26
CA TRP A 117 -12.29 -14.28 -1.93
C TRP A 117 -13.74 -14.17 -2.42
N ARG A 118 -14.14 -14.99 -3.38
CA ARG A 118 -15.47 -14.96 -4.03
C ARG A 118 -16.57 -15.26 -3.01
N GLY A 119 -17.64 -14.47 -3.02
CA GLY A 119 -18.74 -14.57 -2.04
C GLY A 119 -18.40 -14.14 -0.61
N GLN A 120 -17.16 -13.70 -0.33
CA GLN A 120 -16.69 -13.34 1.01
C GLN A 120 -16.03 -11.96 1.06
N CYS A 121 -16.20 -11.14 0.02
CA CYS A 121 -15.58 -9.81 -0.09
C CYS A 121 -16.00 -8.80 1.01
N HIS A 122 -16.99 -9.11 1.84
CA HIS A 122 -17.39 -8.28 2.97
C HIS A 122 -16.67 -8.63 4.29
N LEU A 123 -15.88 -9.71 4.30
CA LEU A 123 -15.13 -10.14 5.49
C LEU A 123 -13.87 -9.31 5.68
N TYR A 124 -13.55 -9.01 6.94
CA TYR A 124 -12.30 -8.32 7.31
C TYR A 124 -11.05 -9.11 6.94
N ASP A 125 -11.10 -10.44 6.97
CA ASP A 125 -9.97 -11.30 6.56
C ASP A 125 -9.59 -11.07 5.09
N ILE A 126 -10.59 -10.89 4.22
CA ILE A 126 -10.37 -10.60 2.80
C ILE A 126 -9.87 -9.18 2.61
N ARG A 127 -10.42 -8.21 3.36
CA ARG A 127 -9.91 -6.84 3.39
C ARG A 127 -8.43 -6.80 3.78
N ASP A 128 -8.03 -7.53 4.81
CA ASP A 128 -6.65 -7.51 5.33
C ASP A 128 -5.69 -8.22 4.37
N ALA A 129 -6.11 -9.34 3.77
CA ALA A 129 -5.37 -9.98 2.69
C ALA A 129 -5.23 -9.07 1.46
N PHE A 130 -6.24 -8.28 1.15
CA PHE A 130 -6.20 -7.29 0.07
C PHE A 130 -5.29 -6.11 0.41
N LEU A 131 -5.32 -5.60 1.65
CA LEU A 131 -4.41 -4.55 2.13
C LEU A 131 -2.94 -4.98 2.13
N ALA A 132 -2.64 -6.28 2.19
CA ALA A 132 -1.28 -6.78 1.96
C ALA A 132 -0.78 -6.54 0.52
N LEU A 133 -1.69 -6.50 -0.47
CA LEU A 133 -1.39 -6.16 -1.86
C LEU A 133 -1.46 -4.64 -2.11
N PHE A 134 -2.30 -3.94 -1.35
CA PHE A 134 -2.48 -2.49 -1.40
C PHE A 134 -2.08 -1.85 -0.06
N PRO A 135 -0.78 -1.82 0.27
CA PRO A 135 -0.30 -1.28 1.53
C PRO A 135 -0.55 0.23 1.61
N THR A 136 -0.77 0.73 2.83
CA THR A 136 -0.86 2.17 3.07
C THR A 136 0.48 2.85 2.85
N LYS A 137 0.46 4.15 2.47
CA LYS A 137 1.68 4.92 2.21
C LYS A 137 2.64 4.95 3.41
N MET A 138 2.12 5.01 4.63
CA MET A 138 2.93 4.95 5.84
C MET A 138 3.62 3.60 6.00
N TYR A 139 2.90 2.50 5.77
CA TYR A 139 3.50 1.16 5.80
C TYR A 139 4.63 1.05 4.76
N LEU A 140 4.42 1.59 3.55
CA LEU A 140 5.44 1.60 2.50
C LEU A 140 6.68 2.38 2.93
N LEU A 141 6.51 3.58 3.51
CA LEU A 141 7.62 4.39 4.01
C LEU A 141 8.43 3.65 5.08
N PHE A 142 7.76 3.03 6.06
CA PHE A 142 8.43 2.23 7.08
C PHE A 142 9.18 1.04 6.46
N HIS A 143 8.57 0.37 5.49
CA HIS A 143 9.17 -0.74 4.77
C HIS A 143 10.40 -0.30 3.97
N GLU A 144 10.38 0.88 3.32
CA GLU A 144 11.52 1.45 2.62
C GLU A 144 12.69 1.75 3.58
N CYS A 145 12.41 2.36 4.73
CA CYS A 145 13.43 2.59 5.76
C CYS A 145 14.03 1.26 6.27
N LEU A 146 13.18 0.27 6.54
CA LEU A 146 13.61 -1.05 6.99
C LEU A 146 14.41 -1.79 5.91
N SER A 147 14.03 -1.64 4.64
CA SER A 147 14.68 -2.25 3.49
C SER A 147 16.14 -1.82 3.38
N VAL A 148 16.46 -0.55 3.65
CA VAL A 148 17.87 -0.06 3.65
C VAL A 148 18.74 -0.86 4.62
N ILE A 149 18.19 -1.22 5.79
CA ILE A 149 18.89 -1.97 6.83
C ILE A 149 18.91 -3.47 6.52
N MET A 150 17.79 -4.02 6.01
CA MET A 150 17.62 -5.46 5.77
C MET A 150 18.28 -5.95 4.49
N THR A 151 18.40 -5.11 3.46
CA THR A 151 19.02 -5.46 2.17
C THR A 151 20.42 -6.07 2.29
N PRO A 152 21.38 -5.50 3.04
CA PRO A 152 22.70 -6.13 3.19
C PRO A 152 22.62 -7.50 3.87
N TYR A 153 21.71 -7.70 4.82
CA TYR A 153 21.50 -9.01 5.44
C TYR A 153 20.95 -10.03 4.44
N VAL A 154 19.94 -9.65 3.65
CA VAL A 154 19.36 -10.51 2.61
C VAL A 154 20.42 -10.89 1.58
N LEU A 155 21.24 -9.93 1.12
CA LEU A 155 22.27 -10.18 0.11
C LEU A 155 23.45 -11.01 0.63
N CYS A 156 23.92 -10.76 1.84
CA CYS A 156 25.11 -11.43 2.38
C CYS A 156 24.82 -12.77 3.06
N VAL A 157 23.58 -13.00 3.54
CA VAL A 157 23.24 -14.17 4.36
C VAL A 157 22.13 -15.01 3.72
N ALA A 158 21.00 -14.40 3.35
CA ALA A 158 19.87 -15.17 2.84
C ALA A 158 20.06 -15.66 1.40
N LEU A 159 20.55 -14.78 0.51
CA LEU A 159 20.71 -15.06 -0.91
C LEU A 159 21.76 -16.17 -1.21
N PRO A 160 22.93 -16.21 -0.54
CA PRO A 160 23.90 -17.29 -0.73
C PRO A 160 23.32 -18.68 -0.44
N ASN A 161 22.44 -18.78 0.58
CA ASN A 161 21.79 -20.05 0.93
C ASN A 161 20.82 -20.52 -0.15
N ALA A 162 20.12 -19.60 -0.84
CA ALA A 162 19.19 -19.92 -1.93
C ALA A 162 19.86 -20.05 -3.31
N THR A 163 21.17 -19.78 -3.43
CA THR A 163 21.85 -19.67 -4.72
C THR A 163 21.78 -20.96 -5.55
N ARG A 164 21.86 -22.13 -4.91
CA ARG A 164 21.76 -23.42 -5.61
C ARG A 164 20.41 -23.58 -6.30
N GLU A 165 19.32 -23.28 -5.61
CA GLU A 165 17.96 -23.40 -6.14
C GLU A 165 17.72 -22.38 -7.26
N LEU A 166 18.22 -21.15 -7.10
CA LEU A 166 18.15 -20.12 -8.13
C LEU A 166 18.88 -20.53 -9.42
N LEU A 167 20.10 -21.08 -9.31
CA LEU A 167 20.85 -21.56 -10.47
C LEU A 167 20.17 -22.75 -11.16
N LEU A 168 19.58 -23.66 -10.39
CA LEU A 168 18.79 -24.76 -10.93
C LEU A 168 17.54 -24.24 -11.66
N PHE A 169 16.84 -23.27 -11.09
CA PHE A 169 15.67 -22.65 -11.71
C PHE A 169 16.04 -21.98 -13.05
N ILE A 170 17.09 -21.14 -13.05
CA ILE A 170 17.55 -20.43 -14.26
C ILE A 170 17.95 -21.45 -15.33
N ARG A 171 18.74 -22.47 -14.99
CA ARG A 171 19.15 -23.50 -15.95
C ARG A 171 17.97 -24.28 -16.52
N ALA A 172 16.97 -24.60 -15.70
CA ALA A 172 15.80 -25.37 -16.12
C ALA A 172 14.80 -24.54 -16.95
N HIS A 173 14.74 -23.21 -16.75
CA HIS A 173 13.73 -22.34 -17.36
C HIS A 173 14.30 -21.31 -18.33
N THR A 174 15.53 -21.49 -18.82
CA THR A 174 16.10 -20.64 -19.88
C THR A 174 15.98 -21.34 -21.23
N LEU A 175 15.36 -20.68 -22.20
CA LEU A 175 15.31 -21.09 -23.61
C LEU A 175 16.06 -20.08 -24.47
N VAL A 176 16.75 -20.56 -25.51
CA VAL A 176 17.47 -19.69 -26.44
C VAL A 176 16.73 -19.68 -27.78
N LEU A 177 16.13 -18.53 -28.10
CA LEU A 177 15.39 -18.33 -29.34
C LEU A 177 16.32 -17.75 -30.43
N PRO A 178 16.23 -18.20 -31.71
CA PRO A 178 17.17 -17.83 -32.78
C PRO A 178 17.34 -16.33 -33.03
N HIS A 179 16.31 -15.52 -32.77
CA HIS A 179 16.31 -14.08 -33.07
C HIS A 179 16.16 -13.18 -31.84
N VAL A 180 15.94 -13.75 -30.66
CA VAL A 180 15.70 -13.00 -29.40
C VAL A 180 16.79 -13.25 -28.36
N GLY A 181 17.42 -14.43 -28.39
CA GLY A 181 18.41 -14.85 -27.41
C GLY A 181 17.81 -15.61 -26.23
N ALA A 182 18.48 -15.58 -25.09
CA ALA A 182 18.07 -16.31 -23.89
C ALA A 182 16.86 -15.62 -23.22
N VAL A 183 15.73 -16.33 -23.17
CA VAL A 183 14.48 -15.87 -22.54
C VAL A 183 14.05 -16.83 -21.45
N CYS A 184 13.28 -16.31 -20.51
CA CYS A 184 12.57 -17.17 -19.56
C CYS A 184 11.50 -17.94 -20.32
N ARG A 185 11.48 -19.26 -20.15
CA ARG A 185 10.57 -20.17 -20.85
C ARG A 185 9.09 -19.81 -20.65
N TYR A 186 8.71 -19.28 -19.50
CA TYR A 186 7.34 -18.79 -19.24
C TYR A 186 6.92 -17.62 -20.13
N ALA A 187 7.86 -16.90 -20.75
CA ALA A 187 7.58 -15.77 -21.63
C ALA A 187 7.27 -16.20 -23.08
N GLU A 188 7.50 -17.47 -23.43
CA GLU A 188 7.15 -18.02 -24.75
C GLU A 188 5.66 -18.37 -24.86
N PHE A 189 4.96 -18.54 -23.73
CA PHE A 189 3.56 -18.97 -23.66
C PHE A 189 3.31 -20.36 -24.29
N ASP A 190 4.23 -21.30 -24.10
CA ASP A 190 4.04 -22.70 -24.51
C ASP A 190 3.17 -23.46 -23.49
N PHE A 191 1.88 -23.55 -23.79
CA PHE A 191 0.88 -24.25 -22.98
C PHE A 191 0.92 -25.77 -23.15
N GLU A 192 1.55 -26.30 -24.21
CA GLU A 192 1.65 -27.74 -24.45
C GLU A 192 2.71 -28.37 -23.54
N GLU A 193 3.84 -27.67 -23.34
CA GLU A 193 4.94 -28.18 -22.51
C GLU A 193 4.69 -27.99 -20.99
N TYR A 194 4.03 -26.91 -20.57
CA TYR A 194 3.89 -26.54 -19.13
C TYR A 194 2.49 -26.72 -18.54
N GLY A 195 1.49 -27.01 -19.38
CA GLY A 195 0.10 -27.10 -18.97
C GLY A 195 -0.50 -25.74 -18.59
N PRO A 196 -1.73 -25.74 -18.04
CA PRO A 196 -2.49 -24.52 -17.76
C PRO A 196 -2.02 -23.85 -16.47
N ASP A 197 -0.88 -23.18 -16.51
CA ASP A 197 -0.51 -22.23 -15.46
C ASP A 197 -1.40 -20.98 -15.58
N ALA A 198 -2.17 -20.69 -14.52
CA ALA A 198 -3.13 -19.60 -14.52
C ALA A 198 -2.50 -18.22 -14.76
N LYS A 199 -1.23 -18.02 -14.36
CA LYS A 199 -0.52 -16.76 -14.59
C LYS A 199 -0.06 -16.67 -16.04
N MET A 200 0.44 -17.75 -16.62
CA MET A 200 0.82 -17.79 -18.04
C MET A 200 -0.38 -17.51 -18.95
N GLU A 201 -1.53 -18.13 -18.67
CA GLU A 201 -2.77 -17.94 -19.45
C GLU A 201 -3.27 -16.49 -19.36
N ALA A 202 -3.34 -15.94 -18.15
CA ALA A 202 -3.71 -14.53 -17.96
C ALA A 202 -2.73 -13.57 -18.64
N SER A 203 -1.43 -13.86 -18.62
CA SER A 203 -0.43 -13.04 -19.30
C SER A 203 -0.57 -13.09 -20.82
N PHE A 204 -0.87 -14.26 -21.41
CA PHE A 204 -1.08 -14.41 -22.85
C PHE A 204 -2.32 -13.63 -23.34
N ILE A 205 -3.45 -13.72 -22.62
CA ILE A 205 -4.67 -12.97 -22.95
C ILE A 205 -4.43 -11.47 -22.94
N ASN A 206 -3.60 -10.97 -22.00
CA ASN A 206 -3.29 -9.55 -21.89
C ASN A 206 -2.25 -9.05 -22.90
N PHE A 207 -1.49 -9.97 -23.49
CA PHE A 207 -0.48 -9.64 -24.50
C PHE A 207 -1.09 -9.52 -25.90
N LYS A 208 -2.14 -10.32 -26.18
CA LYS A 208 -2.86 -10.33 -27.45
C LYS A 208 -3.78 -9.12 -27.61
#